data_AF-A0A9D6Y889-F1
#
_entry.id   AF-A0A9D6Y889-F1
#
_cell.length_a   1.000
_cell.length_b   1.000
_cell.length_c   1.000
_cell.angle_alpha   90.00
_cell.angle_beta   90.00
_cell.angle_gamma   90.00
#
_symmetry.space_group_name_H-M   'P 1'
#
loop_
_entity.id
_entity.type
_entity.pdbx_description
1 polymer ?
#
loop_
_entity_poly.entity_id
_entity_poly.type
_entity_poly.pdbx_seq_one_letter_code
_entity_poly.pdbx_strand_id
1 'polypeptide(L)'
;MTRVHSLLAAGLLLGACDLPPAVVQPIQFSHKAHIEKGLACDACHQSVEKAAAATVPTKDTCMMCHLAAFTDSPEEEKVRQYADKGEEIPWRRIYQLPDHVYFSHRRHVAVAGVECGQCHGAVASLAVPASYPLVTQSMDWCLACHRTRGATQDCIHCHR
;
A
#
# COMPACT_ATOMS: atom_id res chain seq x y z
N MET A 1 -61.71 3.89 -27.23
CA MET A 1 -60.87 5.08 -27.47
C MET A 1 -59.95 5.29 -26.28
N THR A 2 -58.93 4.45 -26.16
CA THR A 2 -57.96 4.45 -25.06
C THR A 2 -56.75 5.28 -25.49
N ARG A 3 -56.53 6.41 -24.81
CA ARG A 3 -55.39 7.31 -25.11
C ARG A 3 -54.08 6.64 -24.71
N VAL A 4 -53.14 6.77 -25.64
CA VAL A 4 -51.78 6.23 -25.68
C VAL A 4 -50.83 7.09 -24.84
N HIS A 5 -50.02 6.41 -24.04
CA HIS A 5 -48.60 6.61 -23.70
C HIS A 5 -47.96 7.99 -23.83
N SER A 6 -47.23 8.42 -22.80
CA SER A 6 -45.79 8.74 -22.88
C SER A 6 -45.26 9.14 -21.49
N LEU A 7 -44.62 8.20 -20.79
CA LEU A 7 -43.70 8.53 -19.71
C LEU A 7 -42.30 8.50 -20.31
N LEU A 8 -41.73 9.69 -20.53
CA LEU A 8 -40.32 9.89 -20.84
C LEU A 8 -39.51 9.47 -19.62
N ALA A 9 -38.91 8.27 -19.67
CA ALA A 9 -37.85 7.89 -18.75
C ALA A 9 -36.59 8.66 -19.16
N ALA A 10 -36.33 9.77 -18.49
CA ALA A 10 -35.02 10.42 -18.52
C ALA A 10 -34.01 9.49 -17.84
N GLY A 11 -33.31 8.69 -18.65
CA GLY A 11 -32.17 7.89 -18.21
C GLY A 11 -31.06 8.83 -17.75
N LEU A 12 -30.98 9.04 -16.44
CA LEU A 12 -29.86 9.70 -15.79
C LEU A 12 -28.67 8.74 -15.88
N LEU A 13 -27.87 8.85 -16.94
CA LEU A 13 -26.54 8.28 -17.01
C LEU A 13 -25.69 9.02 -15.98
N LEU A 14 -25.77 8.55 -14.73
CA LEU A 14 -24.84 8.89 -13.67
C LEU A 14 -23.46 8.54 -14.19
N GLY A 15 -22.66 9.57 -14.48
CA GLY A 15 -21.24 9.41 -14.77
C GLY A 15 -20.62 8.57 -13.67
N ALA A 16 -20.18 7.37 -14.02
CA ALA A 16 -19.32 6.59 -13.16
C ALA A 16 -18.11 7.50 -12.89
N CYS A 17 -17.90 7.87 -11.63
CA CYS A 17 -16.64 8.45 -11.22
C CYS A 17 -15.54 7.50 -11.69
N ASP A 18 -14.66 7.97 -12.57
CA ASP A 18 -13.50 7.23 -13.09
C ASP A 18 -12.49 7.01 -11.96
N LEU A 19 -12.82 6.14 -11.00
CA LEU A 19 -11.86 5.64 -10.04
C LEU A 19 -10.90 4.71 -10.80
N PRO A 20 -9.58 4.81 -10.56
CA PRO A 20 -8.64 3.85 -11.11
C PRO A 20 -9.07 2.43 -10.69
N PRO A 21 -8.81 1.41 -11.52
CA PRO A 21 -9.22 0.05 -11.21
C PRO A 21 -8.59 -0.43 -9.91
N ALA A 22 -9.38 -1.12 -9.08
CA ALA A 22 -8.93 -1.66 -7.81
C ALA A 22 -7.72 -2.59 -7.98
N VAL A 23 -6.68 -2.39 -7.17
CA VAL A 23 -5.55 -3.30 -7.14
C VAL A 23 -5.92 -4.57 -6.39
N VAL A 24 -5.84 -5.70 -7.07
CA VAL A 24 -5.97 -7.03 -6.47
C VAL A 24 -4.57 -7.59 -6.20
N GLN A 25 -4.31 -8.00 -4.95
CA GLN A 25 -3.04 -8.62 -4.57
C GLN A 25 -3.04 -10.13 -4.87
N PRO A 26 -1.88 -10.73 -5.18
CA PRO A 26 -1.77 -12.17 -5.42
C PRO A 26 -2.07 -13.00 -4.17
N ILE A 27 -1.83 -12.43 -2.99
CA ILE A 27 -2.08 -13.03 -1.67
C ILE A 27 -2.89 -12.03 -0.83
N GLN A 28 -3.94 -12.51 -0.17
CA GLN A 28 -4.78 -11.72 0.73
C GLN A 28 -4.12 -11.56 2.10
N PHE A 29 -2.96 -10.90 2.12
CA PHE A 29 -2.15 -10.71 3.31
C PHE A 29 -2.86 -9.86 4.39
N SER A 30 -2.86 -10.35 5.63
CA SER A 30 -3.41 -9.66 6.79
C SER A 30 -2.30 -9.01 7.61
N HIS A 31 -2.18 -7.67 7.52
CA HIS A 31 -1.29 -6.93 8.43
C HIS A 31 -1.75 -7.09 9.88
N LYS A 32 -3.06 -7.04 10.12
CA LYS A 32 -3.66 -7.21 11.44
C LYS A 32 -3.19 -8.48 12.14
N ALA A 33 -3.24 -9.62 11.45
CA ALA A 33 -2.85 -10.90 12.04
C ALA A 33 -1.36 -10.91 12.43
N HIS A 34 -0.49 -10.30 11.64
CA HIS A 34 0.96 -10.26 11.93
C HIS A 34 1.29 -9.28 13.06
N ILE A 35 0.65 -8.11 13.08
CA ILE A 35 0.82 -7.11 14.14
C ILE A 35 0.29 -7.65 15.48
N GLU A 36 -0.84 -8.36 15.50
CA GLU A 36 -1.39 -8.98 16.72
C GLU A 36 -0.49 -10.09 17.29
N LYS A 37 0.44 -10.64 16.49
CA LYS A 37 1.48 -11.56 16.95
C LYS A 37 2.74 -10.86 17.45
N GLY A 38 2.75 -9.54 17.51
CA GLY A 38 3.85 -8.73 18.05
C GLY A 38 4.97 -8.47 17.05
N LEU A 39 4.76 -8.70 15.75
CA LEU A 39 5.75 -8.34 14.73
C LEU A 39 5.76 -6.82 14.52
N ALA A 40 6.95 -6.25 14.50
CA ALA A 40 7.17 -4.86 14.11
C ALA A 40 7.14 -4.69 12.59
N CYS A 41 6.90 -3.47 12.11
CA CYS A 41 6.80 -3.16 10.68
C CYS A 41 8.08 -3.50 9.90
N ASP A 42 9.24 -3.26 10.51
CA ASP A 42 10.56 -3.44 9.93
C ASP A 42 11.05 -4.91 9.91
N ALA A 43 10.36 -5.81 10.62
CA ALA A 43 10.63 -7.25 10.54
C ALA A 43 10.49 -7.75 9.09
N CYS A 44 9.50 -7.20 8.38
CA CYS A 44 9.25 -7.50 6.97
C CYS A 44 9.74 -6.37 6.04
N HIS A 45 9.55 -5.10 6.41
CA HIS A 45 10.00 -3.94 5.62
C HIS A 45 11.43 -3.50 5.99
N GLN A 46 12.37 -4.43 5.86
CA GLN A 46 13.70 -4.40 6.48
C GLN A 46 14.62 -3.24 6.04
N SER A 47 14.31 -2.58 4.91
CA SER A 47 15.13 -1.49 4.38
C SER A 47 14.56 -0.10 4.67
N VAL A 48 13.41 -0.01 5.36
CA VAL A 48 12.71 1.27 5.65
C VAL A 48 13.61 2.30 6.34
N GLU A 49 14.51 1.86 7.22
CA GLU A 49 15.45 2.75 7.92
C GLU A 49 16.80 2.91 7.21
N LYS A 50 17.07 2.08 6.21
CA LYS A 50 18.42 1.90 5.64
C LYS A 50 18.54 2.46 4.24
N ALA A 51 17.46 2.47 3.46
CA ALA A 51 17.48 2.81 2.04
C ALA A 51 16.38 3.82 1.66
N ALA A 52 16.42 4.26 0.40
CA ALA A 52 15.39 5.14 -0.14
C ALA A 52 14.04 4.42 -0.32
N ALA A 53 14.07 3.17 -0.78
CA ALA A 53 12.92 2.29 -0.80
C ALA A 53 12.83 1.50 0.52
N ALA A 54 11.62 1.29 1.05
CA ALA A 54 11.38 0.40 2.18
C ALA A 54 11.34 -1.09 1.81
N THR A 55 11.32 -1.38 0.50
CA THR A 55 11.14 -2.71 -0.12
C THR A 55 9.86 -3.42 0.31
N VAL A 56 9.30 -4.25 -0.59
CA VAL A 56 8.19 -5.13 -0.24
C VAL A 56 8.81 -6.49 0.13
N PRO A 57 8.27 -7.21 1.14
CA PRO A 57 8.81 -8.51 1.56
C PRO A 57 8.91 -9.50 0.40
N THR A 58 10.04 -10.19 0.34
CA THR A 58 10.27 -11.29 -0.61
C THR A 58 9.56 -12.55 -0.12
N LYS A 59 9.47 -13.56 -0.99
CA LYS A 59 9.00 -14.90 -0.56
C LYS A 59 9.84 -15.43 0.62
N ASP A 60 11.15 -15.17 0.61
CA ASP A 60 12.09 -15.67 1.63
C ASP A 60 11.80 -15.04 3.00
N THR A 61 11.37 -13.77 3.02
CA THR A 61 10.93 -13.10 4.25
C THR A 61 9.76 -13.83 4.89
N CYS A 62 8.79 -14.28 4.09
CA CYS A 62 7.66 -15.07 4.58
C CYS A 62 8.10 -16.46 5.05
N MET A 63 9.02 -17.09 4.31
CA MET A 63 9.55 -18.43 4.63
C MET A 63 10.45 -18.45 5.86
N MET A 64 10.82 -17.32 6.46
CA MET A 64 11.47 -17.34 7.77
C MET A 64 10.58 -17.96 8.86
N CYS A 65 9.25 -17.88 8.70
CA CYS A 65 8.28 -18.42 9.65
C CYS A 65 7.33 -19.46 9.00
N HIS A 66 6.85 -19.22 7.78
CA HIS A 66 5.81 -20.04 7.13
C HIS A 66 6.32 -21.31 6.42
N LEU A 67 7.45 -21.88 6.87
CA LEU A 67 7.91 -23.22 6.42
C LEU A 67 6.84 -24.28 6.67
N ALA A 68 6.17 -24.17 7.83
CA ALA A 68 4.96 -24.91 8.15
C ALA A 68 3.79 -23.94 8.24
N ALA A 69 2.57 -24.45 8.04
CA ALA A 69 1.37 -23.66 8.23
C ALA A 69 1.14 -23.37 9.72
N PHE A 70 0.80 -22.12 10.06
CA PHE A 70 0.33 -21.76 11.40
C PHE A 70 -1.19 -21.84 11.52
N THR A 71 -1.89 -21.72 10.40
CA THR A 71 -3.35 -21.76 10.30
C THR A 71 -3.80 -22.56 9.08
N ASP A 72 -5.11 -22.82 8.99
CA ASP A 72 -5.73 -23.46 7.81
C ASP A 72 -5.99 -22.46 6.66
N SER A 73 -5.39 -21.27 6.70
CA SER A 73 -5.57 -20.26 5.67
C SER A 73 -4.98 -20.73 4.34
N PRO A 74 -5.75 -20.75 3.23
CA PRO A 74 -5.23 -21.07 1.91
C PRO A 74 -4.22 -20.03 1.40
N GLU A 75 -4.16 -18.84 2.02
CA GLU A 75 -3.18 -17.81 1.66
C GLU A 75 -1.76 -18.17 2.11
N GLU A 76 -1.60 -18.91 3.22
CA GLU A 76 -0.28 -19.41 3.64
C GLU A 76 0.26 -20.45 2.65
N GLU A 77 -0.64 -21.25 2.06
CA GLU A 77 -0.26 -22.24 1.06
C GLU A 77 0.26 -21.58 -0.22
N LYS A 78 -0.35 -20.46 -0.65
CA LYS A 78 0.18 -19.70 -1.80
C LYS A 78 1.61 -19.23 -1.57
N VAL A 79 1.96 -18.78 -0.37
CA VAL A 79 3.34 -18.38 -0.02
C VAL A 79 4.30 -19.54 -0.25
N ARG A 80 3.98 -20.72 0.28
CA ARG A 80 4.80 -21.93 0.09
C ARG A 80 4.91 -22.33 -1.36
N GLN A 81 3.83 -22.25 -2.13
CA GLN A 81 3.85 -22.53 -3.57
C GLN A 81 4.79 -21.59 -4.35
N TYR A 82 4.82 -20.29 -4.02
CA TYR A 82 5.79 -19.37 -4.59
C TYR A 82 7.22 -19.76 -4.21
N ALA A 83 7.45 -20.09 -2.94
CA ALA A 83 8.76 -20.53 -2.46
C ALA A 83 9.24 -21.83 -3.13
N ASP A 84 8.38 -22.84 -3.25
CA ASP A 84 8.68 -24.14 -3.87
C ASP A 84 9.02 -24.02 -5.35
N LYS A 85 8.38 -23.06 -6.04
CA LYS A 85 8.69 -22.73 -7.45
C LYS A 85 9.93 -21.85 -7.60
N GLY A 86 10.45 -21.29 -6.51
CA GLY A 86 11.51 -20.29 -6.55
C GLY A 86 11.07 -18.94 -7.14
N GLU A 87 9.77 -18.66 -7.19
CA GLU A 87 9.18 -17.46 -7.78
C GLU A 87 8.89 -16.41 -6.71
N GLU A 88 9.25 -15.15 -6.96
CA GLU A 88 8.86 -14.06 -6.06
C GLU A 88 7.35 -13.79 -6.13
N ILE A 89 6.78 -13.40 -4.98
CA ILE A 89 5.38 -12.97 -4.92
C ILE A 89 5.24 -11.68 -5.72
N PRO A 90 4.41 -11.63 -6.78
CA PRO A 90 4.30 -10.47 -7.66
C PRO A 90 3.40 -9.39 -7.06
N TRP A 91 3.83 -8.82 -5.94
CA TRP A 91 3.09 -7.78 -5.23
C TRP A 91 2.78 -6.60 -6.14
N ARG A 92 1.53 -6.13 -6.10
CA ARG A 92 1.10 -4.98 -6.90
C ARG A 92 1.18 -3.73 -6.05
N ARG A 93 2.04 -2.80 -6.43
CA ARG A 93 2.26 -1.54 -5.70
C ARG A 93 1.00 -0.66 -5.77
N ILE A 94 0.55 -0.19 -4.60
CA ILE A 94 -0.57 0.77 -4.50
C ILE A 94 -0.09 2.21 -4.28
N TYR A 95 1.05 2.39 -3.61
CA TYR A 95 1.68 3.70 -3.40
C TYR A 95 2.74 3.95 -4.48
N GLN A 96 2.50 4.92 -5.37
CA GLN A 96 3.44 5.32 -6.41
C GLN A 96 3.53 6.84 -6.46
N LEU A 97 4.76 7.36 -6.38
CA LEU A 97 5.06 8.75 -6.69
C LEU A 97 5.51 8.84 -8.16
N PRO A 98 5.35 10.00 -8.81
CA PRO A 98 5.88 10.20 -10.16
C PRO A 98 7.39 9.94 -10.23
N ASP A 99 7.89 9.47 -11.37
CA ASP A 99 9.29 9.06 -11.52
C ASP A 99 10.29 10.21 -11.33
N HIS A 100 9.87 11.45 -11.61
CA HIS A 100 10.63 12.67 -11.38
C HIS A 100 10.59 13.14 -9.91
N VAL A 101 10.09 12.32 -8.99
CA VAL A 101 10.06 12.59 -7.55
C VAL A 101 10.95 11.59 -6.83
N TYR A 102 12.02 12.09 -6.23
CA TYR A 102 12.86 11.32 -5.33
C TYR A 102 12.32 11.35 -3.91
N PHE A 103 12.02 10.16 -3.39
CA PHE A 103 11.62 9.92 -2.01
C PHE A 103 12.60 8.97 -1.32
N SER A 104 12.86 9.20 -0.04
CA SER A 104 13.74 8.35 0.77
C SER A 104 13.09 7.97 2.10
N HIS A 105 12.76 6.69 2.28
CA HIS A 105 12.23 6.18 3.55
C HIS A 105 13.22 6.41 4.70
N ARG A 106 14.51 6.13 4.52
CA ARG A 106 15.54 6.40 5.54
C ARG A 106 15.51 7.83 6.07
N ARG A 107 15.33 8.84 5.21
CA ARG A 107 15.28 10.24 5.66
C ARG A 107 14.04 10.52 6.53
N HIS A 108 12.89 9.95 6.16
CA HIS A 108 11.65 10.21 6.87
C HIS A 108 11.53 9.39 8.15
N VAL A 109 11.91 8.11 8.11
CA VAL A 109 11.78 7.19 9.24
C VAL A 109 12.98 7.31 10.17
N ALA A 110 14.18 6.94 9.72
CA ALA A 110 15.34 6.86 10.61
C ALA A 110 15.89 8.23 11.06
N VAL A 111 15.82 9.26 10.20
CA VAL A 111 16.36 10.60 10.54
C VAL A 111 15.30 11.51 11.16
N ALA A 112 14.11 11.56 10.58
CA ALA A 112 13.06 12.48 11.00
C ALA A 112 12.02 11.88 11.96
N GLY A 113 12.08 10.57 12.24
CA GLY A 113 11.18 9.89 13.18
C GLY A 113 9.71 10.00 12.78
N VAL A 114 9.40 9.96 11.48
CA VAL A 114 8.02 10.00 10.99
C VAL A 114 7.38 8.63 11.15
N GLU A 115 6.27 8.59 11.88
CA GLU A 115 5.48 7.37 12.11
C GLU A 115 4.89 6.81 10.81
N CYS A 116 4.91 5.48 10.66
CA CYS A 116 4.47 4.79 9.46
C CYS A 116 3.01 5.15 9.07
N GLY A 117 2.13 5.21 10.07
CA GLY A 117 0.70 5.47 9.87
C GLY A 117 0.38 6.90 9.42
N GLN A 118 1.31 7.84 9.59
CA GLN A 118 1.12 9.20 9.08
C GLN A 118 1.09 9.22 7.54
N CYS A 119 1.86 8.35 6.89
CA CYS A 119 1.91 8.20 5.43
C CYS A 119 1.05 7.05 4.91
N HIS A 120 0.95 5.94 5.65
CA HIS A 120 0.29 4.72 5.17
C HIS A 120 -1.09 4.48 5.80
N GLY A 121 -1.57 5.38 6.66
CA GLY A 121 -2.84 5.23 7.37
C GLY A 121 -2.83 4.08 8.37
N ALA A 122 -4.02 3.59 8.72
CA ALA A 122 -4.19 2.47 9.66
C ALA A 122 -3.90 1.10 9.02
N VAL A 123 -2.79 0.96 8.27
CA VAL A 123 -2.43 -0.29 7.59
C VAL A 123 -2.30 -1.47 8.56
N ALA A 124 -1.86 -1.21 9.79
CA ALA A 124 -1.69 -2.20 10.84
C ALA A 124 -3.01 -2.92 11.22
N SER A 125 -4.18 -2.30 11.01
CA SER A 125 -5.48 -2.90 11.35
C SER A 125 -6.14 -3.63 10.17
N LEU A 126 -5.51 -3.65 8.99
CA LEU A 126 -6.08 -4.27 7.81
C LEU A 126 -6.00 -5.80 7.87
N ALA A 127 -7.17 -6.44 7.84
CA ALA A 127 -7.29 -7.90 7.74
C ALA A 127 -7.10 -8.43 6.31
N VAL A 128 -7.25 -7.56 5.31
CA VAL A 128 -7.00 -7.84 3.89
C VAL A 128 -6.21 -6.69 3.27
N PRO A 129 -5.43 -6.90 2.20
CA PRO A 129 -4.65 -5.84 1.59
C PRO A 129 -5.53 -4.71 1.05
N ALA A 130 -5.08 -3.46 1.20
CA ALA A 130 -5.75 -2.33 0.59
C ALA A 130 -5.61 -2.38 -0.94
N SER A 131 -6.69 -2.07 -1.64
CA SER A 131 -6.71 -1.94 -3.10
C SER A 131 -6.29 -0.55 -3.60
N TYR A 132 -6.19 0.42 -2.70
CA TYR A 132 -5.83 1.82 -2.96
C TYR A 132 -4.99 2.38 -1.80
N PRO A 133 -4.20 3.44 -2.02
CA PRO A 133 -3.57 4.21 -0.94
C PRO A 133 -4.59 4.63 0.12
N LEU A 134 -4.28 4.38 1.41
CA LEU A 134 -5.11 4.85 2.53
C LEU A 134 -4.96 6.36 2.76
N VAL A 135 -3.80 6.91 2.38
CA VAL A 135 -3.50 8.33 2.37
C VAL A 135 -2.90 8.64 1.00
N THR A 136 -3.29 9.75 0.39
CA THR A 136 -2.72 10.18 -0.88
C THR A 136 -1.61 11.20 -0.64
N GLN A 137 -0.38 10.88 -1.07
CA GLN A 137 0.78 11.76 -0.93
C GLN A 137 0.90 12.68 -2.15
N SER A 138 0.07 13.72 -2.21
CA SER A 138 0.23 14.79 -3.20
C SER A 138 1.41 15.71 -2.85
N MET A 139 1.87 16.51 -3.81
CA MET A 139 2.89 17.54 -3.56
C MET A 139 2.47 18.49 -2.43
N ASP A 140 1.22 18.95 -2.43
CA ASP A 140 0.69 19.83 -1.37
C ASP A 140 0.70 19.16 0.00
N TRP A 141 0.39 17.86 0.06
CA TRP A 141 0.45 17.08 1.29
C TRP A 141 1.89 17.00 1.82
N CYS A 142 2.85 16.70 0.93
CA CYS A 142 4.28 16.66 1.28
C CYS A 142 4.77 18.03 1.79
N LEU A 143 4.47 19.10 1.05
CA LEU A 143 4.89 20.46 1.43
C LEU A 143 4.22 20.94 2.72
N ALA A 144 2.96 20.58 2.96
CA ALA A 144 2.30 20.87 4.23
C ALA A 144 3.00 20.19 5.41
N CYS A 145 3.35 18.91 5.27
CA CYS A 145 4.12 18.19 6.28
C CYS A 145 5.53 18.79 6.47
N HIS A 146 6.20 19.18 5.38
CA HIS A 146 7.52 19.79 5.46
C HIS A 146 7.48 21.17 6.15
N ARG A 147 6.45 21.99 5.89
CA ARG A 147 6.24 23.27 6.60
C ARG A 147 6.11 23.07 8.11
N THR A 148 5.30 22.11 8.54
CA THR A 148 5.06 21.90 9.98
C THR A 148 6.28 21.33 10.71
N ARG A 149 7.17 20.63 10.00
CA ARG A 149 8.38 20.02 10.57
C ARG A 149 9.67 20.80 10.30
N GLY A 150 9.59 21.95 9.64
CA GLY A 150 10.78 22.74 9.27
C GLY A 150 11.72 22.03 8.28
N ALA A 151 11.19 21.13 7.46
CA ALA A 151 11.95 20.43 6.43
C ALA A 151 12.04 21.25 5.12
N THR A 152 12.98 20.89 4.25
CA THR A 152 13.19 21.59 2.97
C THR A 152 11.94 21.55 2.09
N GLN A 153 11.62 22.67 1.46
CA GLN A 153 10.53 22.79 0.47
C GLN A 153 11.10 23.11 -0.93
N ASP A 154 12.42 23.04 -1.08
CA ASP A 154 13.08 23.33 -2.34
C ASP A 154 12.79 22.22 -3.37
N CYS A 155 12.35 22.65 -4.54
CA CYS A 155 11.97 21.81 -5.66
C CYS A 155 13.08 20.80 -6.00
N ILE A 156 14.34 21.21 -6.02
CA ILE A 156 15.46 20.37 -6.51
C ILE A 156 15.83 19.23 -5.55
N HIS A 157 15.37 19.29 -4.30
CA HIS A 157 15.59 18.21 -3.34
C HIS A 157 14.57 17.07 -3.49
N CYS A 158 13.43 17.36 -4.12
CA CYS A 158 12.38 16.40 -4.40
C CYS A 158 12.38 15.97 -5.86
N HIS A 159 12.78 16.84 -6.79
CA HIS A 159 12.69 16.59 -8.23
C HIS A 159 14.06 16.38 -8.86
N ARG A 160 14.27 15.20 -9.45
CA ARG A 160 15.50 14.81 -10.15
C ARG A 160 15.27 13.61 -11.07
#